data_AF-A0A8C3Q6V2-F1
#
_entry.id   AF-A0A8C3Q6V2-F1
#
_cell.length_a   1.000
_cell.length_b   1.000
_cell.length_c   1.000
_cell.angle_alpha   90.00
_cell.angle_beta   90.00
_cell.angle_gamma   90.00
#
_symmetry.space_group_name_H-M   'P 1'
#
loop_
_entity.id
_entity.type
_entity.pdbx_description
1 polymer ?
#
loop_
_entity_poly.entity_id
_entity_poly.type
_entity_poly.pdbx_seq_one_letter_code
_entity_poly.pdbx_strand_id
1 'polypeptide(L)'
;MADPSLLSAELEADEEEEAALRRLLLQVDPDPEEAPSPGPARAVTPQPGLCVKTREAGGGPKVFLNVCHSPEVPPPPPVPPPGLQELLRDPPGPGGSFRIPMSLGEPHAELDRGGRGCTAYDVVVNSGFFRTLQADPLYLEFFLTVALEGLSDKYGVELELTGWRVLRNRRCLGSIAAQSIRARPQPRIQELPPSCRGEGDPSPKHAQDPSPKTPMPPPFVVVASPSAQEPQELQARVHLEQVVSGELGGLGGWEGIGGDWDELGGDWEGLGGTGGKLG
;
A
#
# COMPACT_ATOMS: atom_id res chain seq x y z
N MET A 1 57.19 12.95 12.55
CA MET A 1 56.70 12.98 13.94
C MET A 1 55.56 13.97 13.96
N ALA A 2 54.32 13.51 14.10
CA ALA A 2 53.19 14.41 14.31
C ALA A 2 53.31 14.98 15.74
N ASP A 3 53.12 16.28 15.88
CA ASP A 3 53.33 17.00 17.13
C ASP A 3 52.20 16.62 18.12
N PRO A 4 52.50 16.01 19.27
CA PRO A 4 51.48 15.53 20.22
C PRO A 4 50.60 16.66 20.81
N SER A 5 51.02 17.92 20.66
CA SER A 5 50.27 19.09 21.15
C SER A 5 49.02 19.42 20.32
N LEU A 6 48.93 18.98 19.07
CA LEU A 6 47.78 19.27 18.20
C LEU A 6 46.58 18.37 18.51
N LEU A 7 46.83 17.10 18.83
CA LEU A 7 45.78 16.12 19.17
C LEU A 7 45.09 16.45 20.51
N SER A 8 45.83 17.04 21.46
CA SER A 8 45.27 17.45 22.74
C SER A 8 44.33 18.65 22.60
N ALA A 9 44.65 19.61 21.72
CA ALA A 9 43.80 20.77 21.48
C ALA A 9 42.51 20.42 20.73
N GLU A 10 42.54 19.42 19.84
CA GLU A 10 41.33 18.92 19.16
C GLU A 10 40.41 18.14 20.13
N LEU A 11 40.97 17.32 21.02
CA LEU A 11 40.21 16.61 22.06
C LEU A 11 39.55 17.56 23.07
N GLU A 12 40.24 18.62 23.49
CA GLU A 12 39.68 19.62 24.41
C GLU A 12 38.56 20.45 23.73
N ALA A 13 38.70 20.74 22.43
CA ALA A 13 37.65 21.40 21.65
C ALA A 13 36.40 20.51 21.49
N ASP A 14 36.58 19.21 21.27
CA ASP A 14 35.48 18.24 21.19
C ASP A 14 34.73 18.12 22.53
N GLU A 15 35.44 18.16 23.66
CA GLU A 15 34.82 18.12 25.00
C GLU A 15 34.03 19.40 25.31
N GLU A 16 34.53 20.56 24.91
CA GLU A 16 33.83 21.84 25.04
C GLU A 16 32.57 21.91 24.16
N GLU A 17 32.66 21.41 22.92
CA GLU A 17 31.49 21.29 22.03
C GLU A 17 30.46 20.31 22.58
N GLU A 18 30.87 19.15 23.12
CA GLU A 18 29.96 18.19 23.74
C GLU A 18 29.28 18.78 24.99
N ALA A 19 30.02 19.55 25.80
CA ALA A 19 29.47 20.25 26.94
C ALA A 19 28.47 21.34 26.52
N ALA A 20 28.75 22.08 25.44
CA ALA A 20 27.85 23.07 24.88
C ALA A 20 26.57 22.43 24.33
N LEU A 21 26.68 21.31 23.61
CA LEU A 21 25.56 20.52 23.10
C LEU A 21 24.70 19.98 24.25
N ARG A 22 25.31 19.39 25.28
CA ARG A 22 24.60 18.94 26.49
C ARG A 22 23.87 20.08 27.18
N ARG A 23 24.49 21.26 27.27
CA ARG A 23 23.89 22.44 27.87
C ARG A 23 22.73 23.00 27.04
N LEU A 24 22.79 22.90 25.71
CA LEU A 24 21.68 23.20 24.80
C LEU A 24 20.53 22.21 24.96
N LEU A 25 20.82 20.91 25.02
CA LEU A 25 19.82 19.86 25.22
C LEU A 25 19.11 19.96 26.58
N LEU A 26 19.81 20.42 27.62
CA LEU A 26 19.25 20.66 28.96
C LEU A 26 18.43 21.96 29.05
N GLN A 27 18.62 22.90 28.13
CA GLN A 27 17.86 24.17 28.07
C GLN A 27 16.60 24.06 27.21
N VAL A 28 16.48 22.99 26.42
CA VAL A 28 15.20 22.60 25.84
C VAL A 28 14.40 21.99 26.98
N ASP A 29 13.61 22.81 27.66
CA ASP A 29 12.45 22.28 28.37
C ASP A 29 11.70 21.42 27.35
N PRO A 30 11.45 20.12 27.63
CA PRO A 30 10.51 19.41 26.80
C PRO A 30 9.21 20.19 26.97
N ASP A 31 8.86 20.98 25.95
CA ASP A 31 7.47 21.28 25.72
C ASP A 31 6.77 19.93 25.88
N PRO A 32 5.69 19.84 26.66
CA PRO A 32 4.83 18.68 26.56
C PRO A 32 4.26 18.74 25.14
N GLU A 33 5.05 18.31 24.14
CA GLU A 33 4.55 17.56 23.02
C GLU A 33 3.83 16.40 23.67
N GLU A 34 2.57 16.67 24.01
CA GLU A 34 1.54 15.68 24.19
C GLU A 34 1.72 14.76 22.99
N ALA A 35 2.39 13.62 23.20
CA ALA A 35 2.53 12.59 22.20
C ALA A 35 1.14 12.46 21.58
N PRO A 36 0.97 12.69 20.26
CA PRO A 36 -0.31 13.02 19.67
C PRO A 36 -1.33 12.08 20.24
N SER A 37 -2.23 12.63 21.08
CA SER A 37 -3.11 11.80 21.91
C SER A 37 -3.70 10.75 20.98
N PRO A 38 -3.59 9.44 21.32
CA PRO A 38 -4.03 8.41 20.41
C PRO A 38 -5.49 8.70 20.11
N GLY A 39 -5.75 9.24 18.90
CA GLY A 39 -7.08 9.63 18.49
C GLY A 39 -8.01 8.44 18.69
N PRO A 40 -9.33 8.67 18.83
CA PRO A 40 -10.28 7.66 19.28
C PRO A 40 -10.01 6.33 18.58
N ALA A 41 -9.56 5.35 19.34
CA ALA A 41 -9.23 4.04 18.84
C ALA A 41 -10.49 3.19 18.89
N ARG A 42 -10.86 2.59 17.75
CA ARG A 42 -12.07 1.77 17.66
C ARG A 42 -11.66 0.31 17.71
N ALA A 43 -12.31 -0.45 18.58
CA ALA A 43 -12.22 -1.90 18.56
C ALA A 43 -12.97 -2.42 17.33
N VAL A 44 -12.26 -3.14 16.48
CA VAL A 44 -12.77 -3.72 15.25
C VAL A 44 -12.59 -5.23 15.35
N THR A 45 -13.67 -5.97 15.09
CA THR A 45 -13.61 -7.42 15.00
C THR A 45 -13.43 -7.79 13.52
N PRO A 46 -12.26 -8.28 13.10
CA PRO A 46 -12.03 -8.67 11.72
C PRO A 46 -12.91 -9.86 11.32
N GLN A 47 -13.24 -9.94 10.04
CA GLN A 47 -13.93 -11.09 9.47
C GLN A 47 -12.90 -12.15 9.03
N PRO A 48 -13.12 -13.44 9.32
CA PRO A 48 -12.26 -14.52 8.85
C PRO A 48 -12.25 -14.63 7.33
N GLY A 49 -11.05 -14.67 6.73
CA GLY A 49 -10.88 -14.81 5.28
C GLY A 49 -10.34 -16.18 4.87
N LEU A 50 -9.02 -16.35 4.97
CA LEU A 50 -8.32 -17.60 4.65
C LEU A 50 -7.27 -17.94 5.71
N CYS A 51 -6.97 -19.24 5.85
CA CYS A 51 -5.95 -19.72 6.77
C CYS A 51 -4.80 -20.33 5.96
N VAL A 52 -3.60 -19.81 6.14
CA VAL A 52 -2.37 -20.29 5.52
C VAL A 52 -1.60 -21.09 6.55
N LYS A 53 -1.06 -22.22 6.14
CA LYS A 53 -0.16 -23.03 6.93
C LYS A 53 1.25 -22.89 6.37
N THR A 54 2.20 -22.53 7.23
CA THR A 54 3.64 -22.54 6.96
C THR A 54 4.37 -23.17 8.15
N ARG A 55 5.69 -22.98 8.23
CA ARG A 55 6.56 -23.40 9.30
C ARG A 55 7.62 -22.34 9.57
N GLU A 56 8.24 -22.43 10.73
CA GLU A 56 9.52 -21.76 10.93
C GLU A 56 10.60 -22.38 10.03
N ALA A 57 11.58 -21.56 9.64
CA ALA A 57 12.71 -21.96 8.82
C ALA A 57 13.48 -23.14 9.43
N GLY A 58 14.23 -23.88 8.59
CA GLY A 58 15.00 -25.04 9.05
C GLY A 58 14.16 -26.25 9.46
N GLY A 59 12.87 -26.30 9.10
CA GLY A 59 11.98 -27.42 9.44
C GLY A 59 11.38 -27.32 10.84
N GLY A 60 11.28 -26.12 11.39
CA GLY A 60 10.74 -25.83 12.71
C GLY A 60 9.24 -26.11 12.89
N PRO A 61 8.66 -25.64 14.01
CA PRO A 61 7.25 -25.83 14.35
C PRO A 61 6.32 -25.26 13.28
N LYS A 62 5.08 -25.74 13.29
CA LYS A 62 4.04 -25.25 12.37
C LYS A 62 3.58 -23.86 12.80
N VAL A 63 3.44 -23.00 11.81
CA VAL A 63 2.90 -21.66 11.97
C VAL A 63 1.67 -21.52 11.07
N PHE A 64 0.65 -20.84 11.58
CA PHE A 64 -0.58 -20.55 10.85
C PHE A 64 -0.78 -19.05 10.72
N LEU A 65 -1.24 -18.64 9.55
CA LEU A 65 -1.56 -17.25 9.24
C LEU A 65 -3.06 -17.15 8.94
N ASN A 66 -3.79 -16.43 9.77
CA ASN A 66 -5.18 -16.10 9.52
C ASN A 66 -5.24 -14.76 8.79
N VAL A 67 -5.41 -14.80 7.48
CA VAL A 67 -5.67 -13.59 6.70
C VAL A 67 -7.14 -13.24 6.87
N CYS A 68 -7.38 -12.24 7.70
CA CYS A 68 -8.67 -11.68 8.03
C CYS A 68 -8.86 -10.34 7.32
N HIS A 69 -10.08 -9.81 7.33
CA HIS A 69 -10.35 -8.56 6.66
C HIS A 69 -11.34 -7.66 7.41
N SER A 70 -11.19 -6.35 7.23
CA SER A 70 -12.11 -5.34 7.76
C SER A 70 -12.18 -4.15 6.82
N PRO A 71 -13.35 -3.51 6.63
CA PRO A 71 -13.44 -2.26 5.86
C PRO A 71 -12.76 -1.08 6.56
N GLU A 72 -12.44 -1.21 7.85
CA GLU A 72 -11.82 -0.14 8.65
C GLU A 72 -10.31 -0.02 8.43
N VAL A 73 -9.66 -1.05 7.87
CA VAL A 73 -8.26 -0.95 7.43
C VAL A 73 -8.23 -0.18 6.11
N PRO A 74 -7.38 0.85 5.94
CA PRO A 74 -7.25 1.56 4.66
C PRO A 74 -6.86 0.61 3.52
N PRO A 75 -7.45 0.73 2.33
CA PRO A 75 -7.01 -0.04 1.17
C PRO A 75 -5.62 0.43 0.70
N PRO A 76 -4.81 -0.47 0.09
CA PRO A 76 -3.62 -0.03 -0.62
C PRO A 76 -3.98 0.85 -1.82
N PRO A 77 -3.04 1.66 -2.32
CA PRO A 77 -3.21 2.38 -3.58
C PRO A 77 -3.60 1.41 -4.71
N PRO A 78 -4.53 1.79 -5.60
CA PRO A 78 -4.87 0.96 -6.75
C PRO A 78 -3.65 0.79 -7.65
N VAL A 79 -3.40 -0.45 -8.06
CA VAL A 79 -2.31 -0.79 -8.99
C VAL A 79 -2.95 -1.14 -10.34
N PRO A 80 -2.82 -0.29 -11.37
CA PRO A 80 -3.36 -0.60 -12.70
C PRO A 80 -2.57 -1.76 -13.33
N PRO A 81 -3.17 -2.63 -14.16
CA PRO A 81 -2.42 -3.65 -14.90
C PRO A 81 -1.41 -2.99 -15.87
N PRO A 82 -0.18 -3.53 -16.04
CA PRO A 82 0.39 -4.75 -15.46
C PRO A 82 1.13 -4.53 -14.11
N GLY A 83 0.77 -3.48 -13.38
CA GLY A 83 1.57 -2.85 -12.33
C GLY A 83 2.08 -3.72 -11.19
N LEU A 84 1.48 -4.88 -10.86
CA LEU A 84 2.12 -5.81 -9.91
C LEU A 84 3.34 -6.50 -10.52
N GLN A 85 3.28 -6.90 -11.81
CA GLN A 85 4.43 -7.50 -12.49
C GLN A 85 5.56 -6.48 -12.66
N GLU A 86 5.23 -5.21 -12.89
CA GLU A 86 6.22 -4.14 -12.92
C GLU A 86 6.83 -3.91 -11.54
N LEU A 87 6.01 -3.88 -10.49
CA LEU A 87 6.48 -3.77 -9.11
C LEU A 87 7.42 -4.92 -8.71
N LEU A 88 7.15 -6.14 -9.20
CA LEU A 88 8.02 -7.31 -8.97
C LEU A 88 9.31 -7.27 -9.79
N ARG A 89 9.30 -6.64 -10.98
CA ARG A 89 10.47 -6.48 -11.85
C ARG A 89 11.40 -5.37 -11.37
N ASP A 90 10.82 -4.26 -10.91
CA ASP A 90 11.53 -3.08 -10.41
C ASP A 90 10.94 -2.68 -9.06
N PRO A 91 11.34 -3.38 -7.97
CA PRO A 91 10.83 -3.10 -6.64
C PRO A 91 11.27 -1.69 -6.22
N PRO A 92 10.32 -0.82 -5.80
CA PRO A 92 10.69 0.52 -5.42
C PRO A 92 11.58 0.46 -4.17
N GLY A 93 12.60 1.32 -4.14
CA GLY A 93 13.55 1.39 -3.01
C GLY A 93 12.88 1.71 -1.66
N PRO A 94 13.66 1.88 -0.57
CA PRO A 94 13.13 2.04 0.80
C PRO A 94 12.08 3.16 0.98
N GLY A 95 12.09 4.17 0.10
CA GLY A 95 11.11 5.26 0.02
C GLY A 95 9.86 4.97 -0.83
N GLY A 96 9.67 3.73 -1.27
CA GLY A 96 8.74 3.33 -2.33
C GLY A 96 7.30 3.80 -2.17
N SER A 97 6.64 4.01 -3.30
CA SER A 97 5.28 4.54 -3.39
C SER A 97 4.21 3.49 -3.04
N PHE A 98 4.47 2.21 -3.31
CA PHE A 98 3.51 1.15 -3.05
C PHE A 98 3.67 0.55 -1.65
N ARG A 99 2.61 0.66 -0.85
CA ARG A 99 2.52 0.11 0.51
C ARG A 99 1.20 -0.62 0.67
N ILE A 100 1.23 -1.74 1.40
CA ILE A 100 0.02 -2.49 1.76
C ILE A 100 -0.27 -2.24 3.25
N PRO A 101 -1.31 -1.45 3.58
CA PRO A 101 -1.74 -1.32 4.97
C PRO A 101 -2.29 -2.65 5.47
N MET A 102 -1.72 -3.16 6.55
CA MET A 102 -2.20 -4.34 7.24
C MET A 102 -1.90 -4.26 8.74
N SER A 103 -2.70 -4.94 9.55
CA SER A 103 -2.43 -5.10 10.97
C SER A 103 -1.92 -6.51 11.24
N LEU A 104 -0.79 -6.60 11.95
CA LEU A 104 -0.16 -7.86 12.35
C LEU A 104 -0.51 -8.13 13.81
N GLY A 105 -1.44 -9.06 14.07
CA GLY A 105 -1.86 -9.46 15.41
C GLY A 105 -0.76 -10.20 16.19
N GLU A 106 -0.88 -10.23 17.51
CA GLU A 106 0.04 -10.96 18.40
C GLU A 106 -0.03 -12.48 18.15
N PRO A 107 1.08 -13.21 18.37
CA PRO A 107 1.08 -14.66 18.30
C PRO A 107 0.14 -15.24 19.36
N HIS A 108 -0.67 -16.23 18.97
CA HIS A 108 -1.47 -17.02 19.89
C HIS A 108 -1.27 -18.53 19.68
N ALA A 109 -1.36 -19.28 20.78
CA ALA A 109 -1.10 -20.71 20.80
C ALA A 109 -2.38 -21.50 20.50
N GLU A 110 -2.30 -22.40 19.52
CA GLU A 110 -3.43 -23.17 19.02
C GLU A 110 -3.07 -24.64 18.84
N LEU A 111 -4.08 -25.50 18.65
CA LEU A 111 -3.88 -26.92 18.39
C LEU A 111 -4.11 -27.27 16.91
N ASP A 112 -3.16 -28.00 16.32
CA ASP A 112 -3.33 -28.57 14.98
C ASP A 112 -4.35 -29.73 15.00
N ARG A 113 -4.74 -30.23 13.81
CA ARG A 113 -5.67 -31.36 13.70
C ARG A 113 -5.18 -32.64 14.41
N GLY A 114 -3.87 -32.77 14.62
CA GLY A 114 -3.26 -33.89 15.33
C GLY A 114 -3.08 -33.62 16.84
N GLY A 115 -3.63 -32.54 17.37
CA GLY A 115 -3.53 -32.17 18.79
C GLY A 115 -2.16 -31.63 19.20
N ARG A 116 -1.29 -31.25 18.26
CA ARG A 116 0.01 -30.64 18.58
C ARG A 116 -0.11 -29.13 18.65
N GLY A 117 0.57 -28.53 19.62
CA GLY A 117 0.71 -27.08 19.72
C GLY A 117 1.33 -26.46 18.47
N CYS A 118 0.82 -25.31 18.08
CA CYS A 118 1.30 -24.50 16.97
C CYS A 118 0.99 -23.03 17.23
N THR A 119 1.70 -22.15 16.53
CA THR A 119 1.51 -20.69 16.65
C THR A 119 0.62 -20.19 15.51
N ALA A 120 -0.33 -19.32 15.83
CA ALA A 120 -1.15 -18.63 14.85
C ALA A 120 -0.98 -17.12 14.96
N TYR A 121 -1.06 -16.44 13.81
CA TYR A 121 -1.02 -14.99 13.70
C TYR A 121 -2.22 -14.49 12.90
N ASP A 122 -2.84 -13.42 13.37
CA ASP A 122 -3.98 -12.79 12.68
C ASP A 122 -3.50 -11.57 11.88
N VAL A 123 -3.55 -11.65 10.55
CA VAL A 123 -3.21 -10.54 9.65
C VAL A 123 -4.48 -9.93 9.10
N VAL A 124 -4.73 -8.65 9.37
CA VAL A 124 -5.98 -7.98 8.95
C VAL A 124 -5.69 -6.98 7.84
N VAL A 125 -6.40 -7.13 6.72
CA VAL A 125 -6.32 -6.23 5.57
C VAL A 125 -7.65 -5.57 5.25
N ASN A 126 -7.65 -4.59 4.34
CA ASN A 126 -8.89 -4.01 3.83
C ASN A 126 -9.79 -5.06 3.16
N SER A 127 -11.10 -4.99 3.37
CA SER A 127 -12.05 -5.94 2.78
C SER A 127 -12.14 -5.89 1.24
N GLY A 128 -11.95 -4.73 0.63
CA GLY A 128 -11.86 -4.60 -0.83
C GLY A 128 -10.58 -5.25 -1.35
N PHE A 129 -9.44 -4.96 -0.71
CA PHE A 129 -8.16 -5.59 -1.07
C PHE A 129 -8.19 -7.11 -0.90
N PHE A 130 -8.84 -7.62 0.15
CA PHE A 130 -9.01 -9.06 0.34
C PHE A 130 -9.72 -9.73 -0.86
N ARG A 131 -10.70 -9.06 -1.49
CA ARG A 131 -11.35 -9.58 -2.70
C ARG A 131 -10.38 -9.67 -3.87
N THR A 132 -9.46 -8.71 -4.00
CA THR A 132 -8.38 -8.76 -5.00
C THR A 132 -7.47 -9.98 -4.76
N LEU A 133 -7.07 -10.22 -3.50
CA LEU A 133 -6.29 -11.41 -3.13
C LEU A 133 -7.02 -12.73 -3.45
N GLN A 134 -8.34 -12.75 -3.33
CA GLN A 134 -9.14 -13.94 -3.68
C GLN A 134 -9.28 -14.15 -5.18
N ALA A 135 -9.26 -13.07 -5.97
CA ALA A 135 -9.45 -13.11 -7.42
C ALA A 135 -8.16 -13.44 -8.18
N ASP A 136 -7.00 -12.99 -7.68
CA ASP A 136 -5.71 -13.11 -8.36
C ASP A 136 -4.67 -13.85 -7.49
N PRO A 137 -4.28 -15.08 -7.87
CA PRO A 137 -3.25 -15.85 -7.16
C PRO A 137 -1.89 -15.18 -7.06
N LEU A 138 -1.50 -14.37 -8.06
CA LEU A 138 -0.22 -13.65 -8.04
C LEU A 138 -0.22 -12.58 -6.95
N TYR A 139 -1.34 -11.86 -6.81
CA TYR A 139 -1.53 -10.91 -5.71
C TYR A 139 -1.51 -11.59 -4.35
N LEU A 140 -2.14 -12.77 -4.25
CA LEU A 140 -2.14 -13.53 -3.01
C LEU A 140 -0.73 -13.96 -2.62
N GLU A 141 0.04 -14.54 -3.55
CA GLU A 141 1.42 -14.98 -3.30
C GLU A 141 2.31 -13.81 -2.89
N PHE A 142 2.27 -12.70 -3.64
CA PHE A 142 2.99 -11.49 -3.30
C PHE A 142 2.63 -10.96 -1.90
N PHE A 143 1.34 -10.87 -1.59
CA PHE A 143 0.88 -10.41 -0.28
C PHE A 143 1.35 -11.34 0.85
N LEU A 144 1.29 -12.66 0.64
CA LEU A 144 1.72 -13.62 1.66
C LEU A 144 3.22 -13.51 1.95
N THR A 145 4.04 -13.27 0.93
CA THR A 145 5.47 -12.99 1.13
C THR A 145 5.66 -11.75 2.00
N VAL A 146 5.03 -10.63 1.65
CA VAL A 146 5.11 -9.37 2.41
C VAL A 146 4.60 -9.55 3.85
N ALA A 147 3.52 -10.30 4.05
CA ALA A 147 2.97 -10.54 5.38
C ALA A 147 3.88 -11.43 6.23
N LEU A 148 4.49 -12.47 5.65
CA LEU A 148 5.43 -13.36 6.35
C LEU A 148 6.73 -12.64 6.71
N GLU A 149 7.26 -11.82 5.80
CA GLU A 149 8.41 -10.94 6.05
C GLU A 149 8.08 -9.95 7.18
N GLY A 150 6.94 -9.26 7.09
CA GLY A 150 6.52 -8.30 8.12
C GLY A 150 6.32 -8.94 9.50
N LEU A 151 5.90 -10.20 9.57
CA LEU A 151 5.82 -10.94 10.84
C LEU A 151 7.20 -11.35 11.34
N SER A 152 8.09 -11.74 10.43
CA SER A 152 9.46 -12.09 10.75
C SER A 152 10.18 -10.88 11.37
N ASP A 153 10.03 -9.72 10.75
CA ASP A 153 10.58 -8.45 11.23
C ASP A 153 9.95 -8.02 12.56
N LYS A 154 8.62 -8.10 12.68
CA LYS A 154 7.90 -7.62 13.87
C LYS A 154 8.16 -8.47 15.11
N TYR A 155 8.25 -9.79 14.96
CA TYR A 155 8.34 -10.72 16.09
C TYR A 155 9.70 -11.43 16.20
N GLY A 156 10.65 -11.15 15.30
CA GLY A 156 11.98 -11.76 15.31
C GLY A 156 11.94 -13.27 15.06
N VAL A 157 10.99 -13.75 14.25
CA VAL A 157 10.81 -15.17 13.91
C VAL A 157 11.26 -15.42 12.47
N GLU A 158 11.93 -16.53 12.20
CA GLU A 158 12.29 -16.88 10.82
C GLU A 158 11.21 -17.82 10.23
N LEU A 159 10.44 -17.32 9.27
CA LEU A 159 9.36 -18.08 8.62
C LEU A 159 9.74 -18.58 7.23
N GLU A 160 9.24 -19.76 6.85
CA GLU A 160 9.39 -20.28 5.49
C GLU A 160 8.48 -19.48 4.52
N LEU A 161 9.12 -18.77 3.58
CA LEU A 161 8.44 -17.87 2.64
C LEU A 161 7.86 -18.56 1.39
N THR A 162 8.31 -19.78 1.05
CA THR A 162 7.94 -20.48 -0.20
C THR A 162 7.13 -21.76 0.01
N GLY A 163 7.30 -22.45 1.14
CA GLY A 163 6.65 -23.74 1.46
C GLY A 163 5.26 -23.65 2.09
N TRP A 164 4.58 -22.51 1.97
CA TRP A 164 3.26 -22.30 2.58
C TRP A 164 2.12 -22.94 1.77
N ARG A 165 0.97 -23.17 2.43
CA ARG A 165 -0.23 -23.70 1.78
C ARG A 165 -1.51 -23.10 2.37
N VAL A 166 -2.40 -22.62 1.51
CA VAL A 166 -3.76 -22.22 1.94
C VAL A 166 -4.62 -23.45 2.25
N LEU A 167 -5.27 -23.43 3.42
CA LEU A 167 -6.21 -24.46 3.85
C LEU A 167 -7.57 -24.28 3.16
N ARG A 168 -8.09 -25.35 2.56
CA ARG A 168 -9.38 -25.30 1.82
C ARG A 168 -10.62 -25.33 2.72
N ASN A 169 -10.54 -26.05 3.84
CA ASN A 169 -11.70 -26.31 4.71
C ASN A 169 -11.62 -25.53 6.04
N ARG A 170 -10.80 -24.48 6.09
CA ARG A 170 -10.58 -23.69 7.31
C ARG A 170 -10.21 -22.27 6.93
N ARG A 171 -10.98 -21.30 7.44
CA ARG A 171 -10.78 -19.86 7.18
C ARG A 171 -9.97 -19.16 8.27
N CYS A 172 -9.97 -19.69 9.50
CA CYS A 172 -9.12 -19.25 10.59
C CYS A 172 -8.79 -20.44 11.50
N LEU A 173 -7.66 -20.35 12.20
CA LEU A 173 -7.28 -21.21 13.31
C LEU A 173 -7.40 -20.39 14.60
N GLY A 174 -8.18 -20.87 15.56
CA GLY A 174 -8.42 -20.17 16.82
C GLY A 174 -9.53 -19.12 16.75
N SER A 175 -9.60 -18.30 17.80
CA SER A 175 -10.50 -17.14 17.87
C SER A 175 -9.76 -15.88 17.44
N ILE A 176 -10.31 -15.15 16.46
CA ILE A 176 -9.74 -13.89 15.99
C ILE A 176 -9.89 -12.84 17.08
N ALA A 177 -8.78 -12.24 17.52
CA ALA A 177 -8.79 -11.18 18.51
C ALA A 177 -9.37 -9.88 17.92
N ALA A 178 -10.11 -9.12 18.73
CA ALA A 178 -10.48 -7.76 18.36
C ALA A 178 -9.22 -6.90 18.27
N GLN A 179 -9.11 -6.10 17.21
CA GLN A 179 -7.96 -5.22 17.00
C GLN A 179 -8.37 -3.76 17.16
N SER A 180 -7.50 -2.97 17.80
CA SER A 180 -7.71 -1.54 17.97
C SER A 180 -7.17 -0.80 16.74
N ILE A 181 -8.06 -0.20 15.95
CA ILE A 181 -7.70 0.60 14.77
C ILE A 181 -7.89 2.08 15.11
N ARG A 182 -6.89 2.90 14.77
CA ARG A 182 -6.97 4.36 14.96
C ARG A 182 -8.02 4.92 13.99
N ALA A 183 -8.96 5.73 14.48
CA ALA A 183 -10.04 6.28 13.65
C ALA A 183 -9.57 7.33 12.62
N ARG A 184 -8.34 7.82 12.70
CA ARG A 184 -7.79 8.79 11.73
C ARG A 184 -6.46 8.30 11.14
N PRO A 185 -6.26 8.42 9.82
CA PRO A 185 -4.96 8.16 9.20
C PRO A 185 -3.95 9.19 9.72
N GLN A 186 -2.77 8.72 10.13
CA GLN A 186 -1.69 9.60 10.57
C GLN A 186 -1.12 10.38 9.37
N PRO A 187 -0.74 11.66 9.53
CA PRO A 187 0.01 12.36 8.50
C PRO A 187 1.29 11.58 8.16
N ARG A 188 1.55 11.48 6.85
CA ARG A 188 2.71 10.75 6.30
C ARG A 188 4.00 11.44 6.76
N ILE A 189 4.82 10.73 7.52
CA ILE A 189 6.20 11.17 7.77
C ILE A 189 6.99 10.89 6.49
N GLN A 190 7.47 11.95 5.85
CA GLN A 190 8.31 11.89 4.66
C GLN A 190 9.61 12.61 5.00
N GLU A 191 10.75 12.00 4.67
CA GLU A 191 12.03 12.67 4.84
C GLU A 191 12.08 13.90 3.94
N LEU A 192 12.37 15.06 4.54
CA LEU A 192 12.61 16.28 3.77
C LEU A 192 13.93 16.13 3.02
N PRO A 193 14.00 16.52 1.74
CA PRO A 193 15.27 16.61 1.05
C PRO A 193 16.23 17.56 1.80
N PRO A 194 17.55 17.34 1.75
CA PRO A 194 18.54 18.08 2.53
C PRO A 194 18.62 19.59 2.23
N SER A 195 17.85 20.10 1.26
CA SER A 195 17.81 21.51 0.85
C SER A 195 17.00 22.43 1.78
N CYS A 196 16.45 21.93 2.89
CA CYS A 196 15.58 22.70 3.79
C CYS A 196 16.18 22.99 5.18
N ARG A 197 17.51 22.89 5.36
CA ARG A 197 18.17 23.48 6.54
C ARG A 197 18.24 25.00 6.37
N GLY A 198 17.19 25.69 6.80
CA GLY A 198 17.16 27.16 6.84
C GLY A 198 17.82 27.69 8.10
N GLU A 199 18.74 28.63 7.96
CA GLU A 199 18.97 29.65 8.97
C GLU A 199 17.69 30.49 9.15
N GLY A 200 17.32 30.72 10.41
CA GLY A 200 16.54 31.90 10.82
C GLY A 200 15.03 31.84 10.63
N ASP A 201 14.34 31.48 11.70
CA ASP A 201 12.93 31.84 11.92
C ASP A 201 12.77 33.38 12.01
N PRO A 202 11.61 33.92 11.61
CA PRO A 202 10.74 34.41 12.67
C PRO A 202 9.26 34.06 12.44
N SER A 203 8.71 33.34 13.42
CA SER A 203 7.38 33.42 14.05
C SER A 203 6.11 33.80 13.25
N PRO A 204 4.97 33.18 13.57
CA PRO A 204 3.88 32.93 12.65
C PRO A 204 2.93 34.14 12.54
N LYS A 205 2.78 34.67 11.32
CA LYS A 205 1.59 35.43 10.97
C LYS A 205 0.53 34.47 10.48
N HIS A 206 -0.59 34.47 11.20
CA HIS A 206 -1.86 33.86 10.88
C HIS A 206 -2.23 34.10 9.40
N ALA A 207 -1.89 33.16 8.53
CA ALA A 207 -2.35 33.12 7.15
C ALA A 207 -3.24 31.89 7.03
N GLN A 208 -4.52 32.13 6.83
CA GLN A 208 -5.48 31.10 6.47
C GLN A 208 -5.02 30.47 5.16
N ASP A 209 -4.62 29.21 5.24
CA ASP A 209 -4.26 28.42 4.06
C ASP A 209 -5.54 28.12 3.27
N PRO A 210 -5.63 28.48 1.98
CA PRO A 210 -6.73 28.05 1.14
C PRO A 210 -6.62 26.53 0.92
N SER A 211 -7.72 25.81 1.16
CA SER A 211 -7.82 24.37 0.93
C SER A 211 -7.23 23.95 -0.43
N PRO A 212 -6.52 22.79 -0.50
CA PRO A 212 -6.04 22.27 -1.77
C PRO A 212 -7.24 21.96 -2.65
N LYS A 213 -7.42 22.76 -3.72
CA LYS A 213 -8.38 22.47 -4.78
C LYS A 213 -7.89 21.20 -5.48
N THR A 214 -8.52 20.08 -5.17
CA THR A 214 -8.51 18.92 -6.07
C THR A 214 -8.89 19.41 -7.46
N PRO A 215 -8.13 19.08 -8.52
CA PRO A 215 -8.56 19.39 -9.87
C PRO A 215 -9.88 18.66 -10.11
N MET A 216 -10.97 19.43 -10.23
CA MET A 216 -12.28 18.86 -10.52
C MET A 216 -12.21 18.16 -11.87
N PRO A 217 -12.77 16.94 -12.00
CA PRO A 217 -12.87 16.30 -13.29
C PRO A 217 -13.64 17.22 -14.27
N PRO A 218 -13.22 17.29 -15.55
CA PRO A 218 -13.86 18.17 -16.50
C PRO A 218 -15.35 17.79 -16.64
N PRO A 219 -16.25 18.78 -16.74
CA PRO A 219 -17.66 18.50 -16.91
C PRO A 219 -17.87 17.73 -18.23
N PHE A 220 -18.70 16.70 -18.18
CA PHE A 220 -19.08 15.93 -19.36
C PHE A 220 -20.59 15.70 -19.40
N VAL A 221 -21.13 15.53 -20.61
CA VAL A 221 -22.53 15.23 -20.86
C VAL A 221 -22.62 13.90 -21.59
N VAL A 222 -23.42 12.96 -21.07
CA VAL A 222 -23.73 11.71 -21.76
C VAL A 222 -25.00 11.91 -22.57
N VAL A 223 -24.91 11.75 -23.89
CA VAL A 223 -26.02 11.86 -24.82
C VAL A 223 -26.45 10.46 -25.23
N ALA A 224 -27.72 10.16 -25.00
CA ALA A 224 -28.37 8.91 -25.37
C ALA A 224 -29.20 9.11 -26.65
N SER A 225 -28.87 8.36 -27.71
CA SER A 225 -29.59 8.39 -28.99
C SER A 225 -30.27 7.05 -29.26
N PRO A 226 -31.51 7.01 -29.81
CA PRO A 226 -32.38 8.15 -30.13
C PRO A 226 -33.19 8.67 -28.94
N SER A 227 -33.24 7.95 -27.82
CA SER A 227 -33.97 8.36 -26.62
C SER A 227 -33.25 7.96 -25.33
N ALA A 228 -33.50 8.70 -24.24
CA ALA A 228 -32.95 8.39 -22.93
C ALA A 228 -33.57 7.13 -22.27
N GLN A 229 -34.74 6.69 -22.75
CA GLN A 229 -35.50 5.60 -22.15
C GLN A 229 -35.14 4.24 -22.75
N GLU A 230 -34.66 4.23 -24.00
CA GLU A 230 -34.16 3.05 -24.72
C GLU A 230 -33.00 3.46 -25.66
N PRO A 231 -31.79 3.71 -25.09
CA PRO A 231 -30.65 4.14 -25.88
C PRO A 231 -30.06 2.99 -26.71
N GLN A 232 -29.82 3.26 -27.99
CA GLN A 232 -29.03 2.37 -28.85
C GLN A 232 -27.55 2.75 -28.84
N GLU A 233 -27.25 4.02 -28.52
CA GLU A 233 -25.90 4.55 -28.46
C GLU A 233 -25.77 5.57 -27.31
N LEU A 234 -24.64 5.53 -26.59
CA LEU A 234 -24.28 6.48 -25.55
C LEU A 234 -22.98 7.20 -25.94
N GLN A 235 -23.04 8.51 -26.11
CA GLN A 235 -21.87 9.34 -26.42
C GLN A 235 -21.56 10.27 -25.24
N ALA A 236 -20.35 10.18 -24.69
CA ALA A 236 -19.87 11.10 -23.66
C ALA A 236 -19.12 12.27 -24.32
N ARG A 237 -19.65 13.50 -24.16
CA ARG A 237 -19.01 14.74 -24.62
C ARG A 237 -18.35 15.42 -23.42
N VAL A 238 -17.02 15.40 -23.38
CA VAL A 238 -16.22 16.02 -22.31
C VAL A 238 -15.87 17.46 -22.73
N HIS A 239 -16.19 18.45 -21.90
CA HIS A 239 -15.84 19.84 -22.14
C HIS A 239 -14.49 20.13 -21.50
N LEU A 240 -13.46 20.31 -22.32
CA LEU A 240 -12.11 20.67 -21.88
C LEU A 240 -11.93 22.18 -22.04
N GLU A 241 -11.87 22.93 -20.93
CA GLU A 241 -11.41 24.31 -20.96
C GLU A 241 -9.93 24.34 -21.36
N GLN A 242 -9.56 25.26 -22.24
CA GLN A 242 -8.31 25.22 -22.99
C GLN A 242 -7.07 25.09 -22.08
N VAL A 243 -6.35 23.98 -22.23
CA VAL A 243 -4.99 23.83 -21.73
C VAL A 243 -4.10 24.67 -22.64
N VAL A 244 -3.42 25.67 -22.09
CA VAL A 244 -2.36 26.40 -22.80
C VAL A 244 -1.26 25.40 -23.12
N SER A 245 -1.18 24.99 -24.39
CA SER A 245 -0.09 24.16 -24.90
C SER A 245 1.22 24.94 -24.81
N GLY A 246 2.10 24.52 -23.90
CA GLY A 246 3.48 24.98 -23.87
C GLY A 246 4.21 24.52 -25.13
N GLU A 247 4.79 25.46 -25.86
CA GLU A 247 5.63 25.21 -27.03
C GLU A 247 6.83 24.32 -26.64
N LEU A 248 6.95 23.17 -27.29
CA LEU A 248 8.22 22.47 -27.42
C LEU A 248 8.57 22.42 -28.90
N GLY A 249 9.74 22.96 -29.23
CA GLY A 249 10.24 23.24 -30.58
C GLY A 249 10.17 22.05 -31.53
N GLY A 250 9.96 22.39 -32.80
CA GLY A 250 9.71 21.43 -33.86
C GLY A 250 10.91 20.56 -34.23
N LEU A 251 10.61 19.51 -35.01
CA LEU A 251 11.29 19.09 -36.24
C LEU A 251 10.52 17.88 -36.81
N GLY A 252 10.21 17.92 -38.12
CA GLY A 252 9.96 16.72 -38.94
C GLY A 252 8.50 16.27 -39.08
N GLY A 253 7.85 16.68 -40.17
CA GLY A 253 6.51 16.24 -40.52
C GLY A 253 6.41 14.81 -41.03
N TRP A 254 5.21 14.25 -40.92
CA TRP A 254 4.73 13.13 -41.74
C TRP A 254 3.37 13.52 -42.30
N GLU A 255 3.35 13.81 -43.61
CA GLU A 255 2.13 13.89 -44.41
C GLU A 255 1.50 12.50 -44.55
N GLY A 256 0.17 12.48 -44.39
CA GLY A 256 -0.79 11.72 -45.18
C GLY A 256 -0.60 10.20 -45.33
N ILE A 257 -1.47 9.44 -44.66
CA ILE A 257 -2.16 8.32 -45.31
C ILE A 257 -3.63 8.34 -44.84
N GLY A 258 -4.50 8.87 -45.71
CA GLY A 258 -5.91 8.50 -45.69
C GLY A 258 -6.03 7.05 -46.15
N GLY A 259 -6.72 6.23 -45.38
CA GLY A 259 -6.96 4.83 -45.66
C GLY A 259 -8.38 4.47 -45.25
N ASP A 260 -9.17 4.22 -46.28
CA ASP A 260 -10.53 3.71 -46.34
C ASP A 260 -10.72 2.46 -45.44
N TRP A 261 -11.82 2.38 -44.69
CA TRP A 261 -12.14 1.28 -43.75
C TRP A 261 -13.36 0.45 -44.21
N ASP A 262 -13.59 0.36 -45.51
CA ASP A 262 -14.70 -0.42 -46.09
C ASP A 262 -14.17 -1.52 -47.03
N GLU A 263 -13.33 -2.41 -46.50
CA GLU A 263 -13.19 -3.76 -47.06
C GLU A 263 -12.41 -4.63 -46.08
N LEU A 264 -13.11 -5.55 -45.42
CA LEU A 264 -12.72 -6.94 -45.12
C LEU A 264 -13.77 -7.51 -44.15
N GLY A 265 -14.98 -7.70 -44.68
CA GLY A 265 -15.89 -8.72 -44.19
C GLY A 265 -15.33 -10.10 -44.56
N GLY A 266 -15.27 -11.01 -43.58
CA GLY A 266 -14.82 -12.38 -43.78
C GLY A 266 -15.31 -13.28 -42.67
N ASP A 267 -16.42 -13.97 -42.97
CA ASP A 267 -16.96 -15.22 -42.43
C ASP A 267 -16.51 -15.73 -41.05
N TRP A 268 -17.48 -15.84 -40.14
CA TRP A 268 -17.45 -16.84 -39.06
C TRP A 268 -18.79 -17.57 -38.98
N GLU A 269 -19.07 -18.44 -39.95
CA GLU A 269 -20.07 -19.50 -39.81
C GLU A 269 -19.38 -20.82 -39.38
N GLY A 270 -20.00 -21.50 -38.42
CA GLY A 270 -19.86 -22.94 -38.25
C GLY A 270 -19.09 -23.39 -37.01
N LEU A 271 -19.83 -23.64 -35.92
CA LEU A 271 -20.06 -24.99 -35.38
C LEU A 271 -20.75 -24.89 -34.02
N GLY A 272 -22.09 -24.82 -34.05
CA GLY A 272 -22.94 -25.21 -32.92
C GLY A 272 -23.34 -26.68 -33.06
N GLY A 273 -23.39 -27.40 -31.93
CA GLY A 273 -24.13 -28.65 -31.86
C GLY A 273 -23.64 -29.63 -30.79
N THR A 274 -24.27 -29.60 -29.60
CA THR A 274 -24.85 -30.79 -28.93
C THR A 274 -25.51 -30.34 -27.61
N GLY A 275 -26.81 -30.04 -27.67
CA GLY A 275 -27.68 -29.88 -26.49
C GLY A 275 -28.61 -31.08 -26.39
N GLY A 276 -28.34 -31.97 -25.43
CA GLY A 276 -29.16 -33.12 -25.10
C GLY A 276 -30.51 -32.73 -24.49
N LYS A 277 -31.55 -33.40 -24.97
CA LYS A 277 -32.97 -33.24 -24.62
C LYS A 277 -33.27 -33.94 -23.31
N LEU A 278 -33.90 -33.23 -22.37
CA LEU A 278 -34.60 -33.83 -21.22
C LEU A 278 -35.97 -34.32 -21.69
N GLY A 279 -36.25 -35.58 -21.39
CA GLY A 279 -37.52 -36.29 -21.51
C GLY A 279 -37.43 -37.55 -20.67
#